data_AF-A0A933WIS9-F1
#
_entry.id   AF-A0A933WIS9-F1
#
_cell.length_a   1.000
_cell.length_b   1.000
_cell.length_c   1.000
_cell.angle_alpha   90.00
_cell.angle_beta   90.00
_cell.angle_gamma   90.00
#
_symmetry.space_group_name_H-M   'P 1'
#
loop_
_entity.id
_entity.type
_entity.pdbx_description
1 polymer ?
#
loop_
_entity_poly.entity_id
_entity_poly.type
_entity_poly.pdbx_seq_one_letter_code
_entity_poly.pdbx_strand_id
1 'polypeptide(L)'
;MKKFRPDFHKLLSNLSDHLKGFILAAIVIVAVLGVIVGYRYYSYTQDEPQYCASCHLMKEAFAEWQRGRHRDVVCQRCHHLSVFEQNKLLVAFVVKGKEPLSQTHGREKPWKECKGCHMDEMSQGSVTLNKSYGHARHVFMQRIDCKICHKGTVHDFHPNEESCRTCHQDKGVNGIGMEAFSCLKCHSFSENTPSMIPKDRCTKCHTGIPKKGPMSELLCHQCHRPHGNINPTSATCVSECHSNEAAVGQHGIHIKKGLDCLYCHKAHKWIVGIERAKSLCSKCHAFKDPKLFIY
;
A
#
# COMPACT_ATOMS: atom_id res chain seq x y z
N MET A 1 -61.17 -35.96 -11.18
CA MET A 1 -61.11 -34.52 -10.85
C MET A 1 -61.09 -33.71 -12.15
N LYS A 2 -62.22 -33.09 -12.55
CA LYS A 2 -62.34 -32.28 -13.78
C LYS A 2 -61.64 -30.93 -13.56
N LYS A 3 -60.61 -30.61 -14.36
CA LYS A 3 -59.95 -29.30 -14.41
C LYS A 3 -60.95 -28.27 -14.95
N PHE A 4 -61.45 -27.40 -14.08
CA PHE A 4 -62.18 -26.21 -14.49
C PHE A 4 -61.18 -25.26 -15.16
N ARG A 5 -61.12 -25.27 -16.50
CA ARG A 5 -60.40 -24.24 -17.26
C ARG A 5 -61.42 -23.16 -17.60
N PRO A 6 -61.39 -21.98 -16.96
CA PRO A 6 -62.27 -20.90 -17.35
C PRO A 6 -61.99 -20.51 -18.81
N ASP A 7 -63.03 -20.47 -19.62
CA ASP A 7 -62.98 -20.07 -21.03
C ASP A 7 -62.90 -18.54 -21.10
N PHE A 8 -61.68 -18.02 -20.98
CA PHE A 8 -61.38 -16.59 -21.00
C PHE A 8 -61.88 -15.89 -22.27
N HIS A 9 -62.00 -16.62 -23.39
CA HIS A 9 -62.47 -16.07 -24.65
C HIS A 9 -63.96 -15.68 -24.57
N LYS A 10 -64.78 -16.52 -23.92
CA LYS A 10 -66.22 -16.29 -23.74
C LYS A 10 -66.52 -15.21 -22.69
N LEU A 11 -65.62 -15.07 -21.70
CA LEU A 11 -65.69 -14.02 -20.69
C LEU A 11 -65.36 -12.65 -21.30
N LEU A 12 -64.30 -12.57 -22.13
CA LEU A 12 -63.86 -11.34 -22.79
C LEU A 12 -64.81 -10.88 -23.91
N SER A 13 -65.49 -11.79 -24.62
CA SER A 13 -66.41 -11.43 -25.71
C SER A 13 -67.70 -10.74 -25.24
N ASN A 14 -68.10 -10.91 -23.98
CA ASN A 14 -69.31 -10.31 -23.38
C ASN A 14 -69.07 -8.94 -22.73
N LEU A 15 -67.83 -8.46 -22.71
CA LEU A 15 -67.49 -7.12 -22.21
C LEU A 15 -67.66 -6.08 -23.31
N SER A 16 -68.21 -4.91 -22.96
CA SER A 16 -68.24 -3.75 -23.87
C SER A 16 -66.82 -3.37 -24.27
N ASP A 17 -66.62 -2.87 -25.49
CA ASP A 17 -65.28 -2.56 -26.01
C ASP A 17 -64.56 -1.48 -25.17
N HIS A 18 -65.33 -0.59 -24.52
CA HIS A 18 -64.82 0.35 -23.53
C HIS A 18 -64.24 -0.33 -22.28
N LEU A 19 -64.84 -1.43 -21.82
CA LEU A 19 -64.37 -2.18 -20.66
C LEU A 19 -63.12 -3.02 -20.99
N LYS A 20 -63.01 -3.56 -22.21
CA LYS A 20 -61.77 -4.19 -22.70
C LYS A 20 -60.63 -3.18 -22.77
N GLY A 21 -60.89 -1.97 -23.28
CA GLY A 21 -59.93 -0.86 -23.31
C GLY A 21 -59.48 -0.42 -21.91
N PHE A 22 -60.40 -0.33 -20.95
CA PHE A 22 -60.08 -0.03 -19.56
C PHE A 22 -59.22 -1.12 -18.90
N ILE A 23 -59.55 -2.40 -19.11
CA ILE A 23 -58.76 -3.52 -18.57
C ILE A 23 -57.36 -3.53 -19.17
N LEU A 24 -57.22 -3.33 -20.48
CA LEU A 24 -55.91 -3.22 -21.14
C LEU A 24 -55.10 -2.04 -20.60
N ALA A 25 -55.73 -0.87 -20.44
CA ALA A 25 -55.08 0.29 -19.84
C ALA A 25 -54.64 0.02 -18.40
N ALA A 26 -55.48 -0.61 -17.59
CA ALA A 26 -55.15 -0.99 -16.21
C ALA A 26 -53.97 -1.97 -16.14
N ILE A 27 -53.94 -2.98 -17.02
CA ILE A 27 -52.82 -3.93 -17.11
C ILE A 27 -51.53 -3.21 -17.48
N VAL A 28 -51.58 -2.31 -18.47
CA VAL A 28 -50.42 -1.52 -18.89
C VAL A 28 -49.93 -0.63 -17.75
N ILE A 29 -50.85 0.05 -17.04
CA ILE A 29 -50.51 0.89 -15.88
C ILE A 29 -49.83 0.04 -14.79
N VAL A 30 -50.39 -1.11 -14.44
CA VAL A 30 -49.80 -2.00 -13.42
C VAL A 30 -48.44 -2.53 -13.86
N ALA A 31 -48.28 -2.90 -15.13
CA ALA A 31 -46.99 -3.35 -15.67
C ALA A 31 -45.93 -2.24 -15.61
N VAL A 32 -46.28 -1.02 -16.03
CA VAL A 32 -45.40 0.15 -15.98
C VAL A 32 -45.03 0.48 -14.54
N LEU A 33 -46.00 0.53 -13.63
CA LEU A 33 -45.74 0.74 -12.20
C LEU A 33 -44.84 -0.37 -11.62
N GLY A 34 -45.07 -1.62 -11.99
CA GLY A 34 -44.25 -2.75 -11.58
C GLY A 34 -42.79 -2.62 -12.02
N VAL A 35 -42.56 -2.17 -13.27
CA VAL A 35 -41.21 -1.89 -13.77
C VAL A 35 -40.55 -0.73 -13.02
N ILE A 36 -41.28 0.37 -12.79
CA ILE A 36 -40.75 1.54 -12.08
C ILE A 36 -40.36 1.17 -10.65
N VAL A 37 -41.25 0.49 -9.93
CA VAL A 37 -41.00 0.07 -8.54
C VAL A 37 -39.87 -0.96 -8.48
N GLY A 38 -39.87 -1.94 -9.40
CA GLY A 38 -38.82 -2.94 -9.51
C GLY A 38 -37.44 -2.33 -9.78
N TYR A 39 -37.36 -1.37 -10.70
CA TYR A 39 -36.13 -0.64 -11.00
C TYR A 39 -35.66 0.19 -9.81
N ARG A 40 -36.57 0.90 -9.12
CA ARG A 40 -36.21 1.70 -7.95
C ARG A 40 -35.69 0.82 -6.81
N TYR A 41 -36.33 -0.33 -6.57
CA TYR A 41 -35.86 -1.31 -5.58
C TYR A 41 -34.49 -1.90 -5.96
N TYR A 42 -34.30 -2.26 -7.23
CA TYR A 42 -33.01 -2.75 -7.73
C TYR A 42 -31.90 -1.69 -7.54
N SER A 43 -32.12 -0.45 -7.97
CA SER A 43 -31.13 0.61 -7.82
C SER A 43 -30.83 0.94 -6.35
N TYR A 44 -31.86 1.00 -5.49
CA TYR A 44 -31.66 1.20 -4.06
C TYR A 44 -30.77 0.11 -3.42
N THR A 45 -30.93 -1.14 -3.86
CA THR A 45 -30.17 -2.26 -3.29
C THR A 45 -28.76 -2.43 -3.87
N GLN A 46 -28.56 -2.06 -5.14
CA GLN A 46 -27.31 -2.29 -5.87
C GLN A 46 -26.41 -1.06 -5.96
N ASP A 47 -26.97 0.14 -5.95
CA ASP A 47 -26.23 1.37 -6.27
C ASP A 47 -26.24 2.41 -5.14
N GLU A 48 -27.06 2.22 -4.09
CA GLU A 48 -27.18 3.16 -2.98
C GLU A 48 -26.56 2.61 -1.68
N PRO A 49 -25.55 3.29 -1.09
CA PRO A 49 -24.97 2.89 0.20
C PRO A 49 -25.96 2.89 1.38
N GLN A 50 -27.05 3.66 1.27
CA GLN A 50 -28.12 3.81 2.27
C GLN A 50 -28.78 2.47 2.58
N TYR A 51 -28.91 1.58 1.59
CA TYR A 51 -29.43 0.24 1.81
C TYR A 51 -28.57 -0.53 2.82
N CYS A 52 -27.25 -0.52 2.64
CA CYS A 52 -26.33 -1.16 3.59
C CYS A 52 -26.35 -0.47 4.96
N ALA A 53 -26.41 0.87 4.99
CA ALA A 53 -26.47 1.65 6.23
C ALA A 53 -27.74 1.39 7.07
N SER A 54 -28.82 0.90 6.44
CA SER A 54 -30.05 0.51 7.14
C SER A 54 -29.84 -0.71 8.06
N CYS A 55 -28.81 -1.52 7.81
CA CYS A 55 -28.48 -2.66 8.65
C CYS A 55 -27.67 -2.22 9.88
N HIS A 56 -28.08 -2.63 11.08
CA HIS A 56 -27.39 -2.28 12.33
C HIS A 56 -25.92 -2.73 12.37
N LEU A 57 -25.58 -3.86 11.74
CA LEU A 57 -24.21 -4.39 11.63
C LEU A 57 -23.27 -3.50 10.82
N MET A 58 -23.81 -2.64 9.95
CA MET A 58 -23.03 -1.83 9.02
C MET A 58 -22.73 -0.43 9.55
N LYS A 59 -23.27 -0.03 10.71
CA LYS A 59 -23.14 1.35 11.21
C LYS A 59 -21.69 1.81 11.35
N GLU A 60 -20.84 1.01 12.00
CA GLU A 60 -19.42 1.33 12.19
C GLU A 60 -18.67 1.36 10.86
N ALA A 61 -18.86 0.32 10.05
CA ALA A 61 -18.25 0.20 8.73
C ALA A 61 -18.65 1.36 7.79
N PHE A 62 -19.91 1.81 7.84
CA PHE A 62 -20.40 2.94 7.08
C PHE A 62 -19.77 4.26 7.55
N ALA A 63 -19.64 4.47 8.85
CA ALA A 63 -18.98 5.66 9.40
C ALA A 63 -17.51 5.75 8.98
N GLU A 64 -16.77 4.63 9.00
CA GLU A 64 -15.39 4.58 8.51
C GLU A 64 -15.29 4.82 7.00
N TRP A 65 -16.19 4.23 6.21
CA TRP A 65 -16.28 4.50 4.77
C TRP A 65 -16.51 6.00 4.47
N GLN A 66 -17.43 6.66 5.20
CA GLN A 66 -17.71 8.09 5.03
C GLN A 66 -16.48 8.99 5.31
N ARG A 67 -15.65 8.61 6.28
CA ARG A 67 -14.40 9.33 6.61
C ARG A 67 -13.25 8.98 5.66
N GLY A 68 -13.30 7.79 5.06
CA GLY A 68 -12.24 7.24 4.22
C GLY A 68 -12.09 7.92 2.85
N ARG A 69 -11.03 7.51 2.14
CA ARG A 69 -10.72 8.00 0.78
C ARG A 69 -11.65 7.45 -0.30
N HIS A 70 -12.42 6.41 0.02
CA HIS A 70 -13.37 5.75 -0.88
C HIS A 70 -14.83 6.12 -0.61
N ARG A 71 -15.12 7.20 0.11
CA ARG A 71 -16.49 7.66 0.40
C ARG A 71 -17.35 7.97 -0.83
N ASP A 72 -16.72 8.14 -1.99
CA ASP A 72 -17.39 8.38 -3.27
C ASP A 72 -17.57 7.08 -4.09
N VAL A 73 -17.11 5.93 -3.56
CA VAL A 73 -17.26 4.60 -4.15
C VAL A 73 -18.37 3.87 -3.40
N VAL A 74 -19.44 3.50 -4.10
CA VAL A 74 -20.58 2.79 -3.49
C VAL A 74 -20.17 1.40 -2.98
N CYS A 75 -20.74 0.97 -1.85
CA CYS A 75 -20.32 -0.24 -1.13
C CYS A 75 -20.28 -1.47 -2.04
N GLN A 76 -21.24 -1.59 -2.94
CA GLN A 76 -21.47 -2.72 -3.83
C GLN A 76 -20.38 -2.91 -4.88
N ARG A 77 -19.57 -1.86 -5.16
CA ARG A 77 -18.38 -1.98 -6.02
C ARG A 77 -17.33 -2.91 -5.43
N CYS A 78 -17.25 -2.99 -4.10
CA CYS A 78 -16.36 -3.91 -3.39
C CYS A 78 -17.12 -5.12 -2.81
N HIS A 79 -18.39 -4.91 -2.43
CA HIS A 79 -19.27 -5.89 -1.82
C HIS A 79 -20.38 -6.31 -2.77
N HIS A 80 -20.05 -7.15 -3.74
CA HIS A 80 -21.05 -7.66 -4.67
C HIS A 80 -21.93 -8.72 -4.00
N LEU A 81 -23.24 -8.51 -4.03
CA LEU A 81 -24.25 -9.44 -3.56
C LEU A 81 -25.33 -9.54 -4.63
N SER A 82 -25.62 -10.75 -5.10
CA SER A 82 -26.75 -10.96 -6.00
C SER A 82 -28.08 -10.65 -5.29
N VAL A 83 -29.10 -10.27 -6.06
CA VAL A 83 -30.46 -10.01 -5.53
C VAL A 83 -30.98 -11.19 -4.71
N PHE A 84 -30.66 -12.43 -5.09
CA PHE A 84 -31.03 -13.64 -4.35
C PHE A 84 -30.36 -13.71 -2.97
N GLU A 85 -29.06 -13.41 -2.89
CA GLU A 85 -28.33 -13.42 -1.61
C GLU A 85 -28.83 -12.32 -0.68
N GLN A 86 -29.10 -11.13 -1.21
CA GLN A 86 -29.65 -10.02 -0.45
C GLN A 86 -31.04 -10.36 0.11
N ASN A 87 -31.92 -10.94 -0.70
CA ASN A 87 -33.23 -11.37 -0.25
C ASN A 87 -33.16 -12.49 0.78
N LYS A 88 -32.22 -13.43 0.64
CA LYS A 88 -31.98 -14.48 1.63
C LYS A 88 -31.58 -13.88 2.98
N LEU A 89 -30.81 -12.80 2.97
CA LEU A 89 -30.41 -12.09 4.18
C LEU A 89 -31.56 -11.33 4.82
N LEU A 90 -32.35 -10.64 4.01
CA LEU A 90 -33.55 -9.96 4.48
C LEU A 90 -34.53 -10.95 5.14
N VAL A 91 -34.80 -12.06 4.48
CA VAL A 91 -35.67 -13.12 5.03
C VAL A 91 -35.08 -13.70 6.31
N ALA A 92 -33.78 -13.98 6.33
CA ALA A 92 -33.14 -14.50 7.54
C ALA A 92 -33.19 -13.49 8.70
N PHE A 93 -33.02 -12.19 8.45
CA PHE A 93 -33.18 -11.13 9.44
C PHE A 93 -34.61 -11.07 10.00
N VAL A 94 -35.62 -11.09 9.12
CA VAL A 94 -37.04 -11.02 9.51
C VAL A 94 -37.50 -12.27 10.27
N VAL A 95 -37.05 -13.46 9.83
CA VAL A 95 -37.53 -14.75 10.38
C VAL A 95 -36.71 -15.23 11.58
N LYS A 96 -35.38 -15.09 11.56
CA LYS A 96 -34.49 -15.60 12.61
C LYS A 96 -34.10 -14.55 13.65
N GLY A 97 -34.31 -13.27 13.38
CA GLY A 97 -34.16 -12.16 14.34
C GLY A 97 -32.74 -11.93 14.87
N LYS A 98 -32.27 -12.79 15.78
CA LYS A 98 -31.07 -12.59 16.62
C LYS A 98 -29.97 -13.65 16.45
N GLU A 99 -30.22 -14.73 15.72
CA GLU A 99 -29.18 -15.73 15.43
C GLU A 99 -28.07 -15.08 14.59
N PRO A 100 -26.79 -15.15 14.99
CA PRO A 100 -25.71 -14.56 14.24
C PRO A 100 -25.55 -15.28 12.91
N LEU A 101 -26.06 -14.67 11.84
CA LEU A 101 -25.73 -15.10 10.49
C LEU A 101 -24.23 -14.93 10.30
N SER A 102 -23.54 -16.05 10.08
CA SER A 102 -22.10 -16.14 9.85
C SER A 102 -21.60 -15.00 8.94
N GLN A 103 -20.60 -14.27 9.44
CA GLN A 103 -20.21 -12.91 9.04
C GLN A 103 -19.43 -12.81 7.71
N THR A 104 -20.03 -13.19 6.57
CA THR A 104 -19.35 -13.05 5.26
C THR A 104 -20.26 -12.66 4.09
N HIS A 105 -21.32 -11.89 4.33
CA HIS A 105 -22.17 -11.40 3.23
C HIS A 105 -21.39 -10.43 2.32
N GLY A 106 -21.29 -10.78 1.04
CA GLY A 106 -20.63 -9.96 0.03
C GLY A 106 -19.10 -9.91 0.16
N ARG A 107 -18.49 -10.86 0.88
CA ARG A 107 -17.03 -10.96 1.06
C ARG A 107 -16.36 -11.99 0.16
N GLU A 108 -17.04 -12.48 -0.88
CA GLU A 108 -16.34 -13.24 -1.91
C GLU A 108 -15.45 -12.28 -2.73
N LYS A 109 -14.24 -12.04 -2.21
CA LYS A 109 -13.08 -11.46 -2.88
C LYS A 109 -13.09 -9.92 -3.08
N PRO A 110 -13.28 -9.09 -2.04
CA PRO A 110 -13.09 -7.63 -2.13
C PRO A 110 -11.75 -7.23 -2.76
N TRP A 111 -10.72 -8.05 -2.52
CA TRP A 111 -9.37 -7.88 -3.05
C TRP A 111 -9.27 -7.94 -4.59
N LYS A 112 -10.17 -8.70 -5.24
CA LYS A 112 -10.24 -8.72 -6.71
C LYS A 112 -10.80 -7.39 -7.23
N GLU A 113 -11.81 -6.86 -6.56
CA GLU A 113 -12.45 -5.58 -6.91
C GLU A 113 -11.50 -4.39 -6.74
N CYS A 114 -10.60 -4.43 -5.74
CA CYS A 114 -9.54 -3.43 -5.60
C CYS A 114 -8.73 -3.26 -6.89
N LYS A 115 -8.44 -4.37 -7.58
CA LYS A 115 -7.65 -4.36 -8.82
C LYS A 115 -8.41 -3.74 -9.98
N GLY A 116 -9.75 -3.83 -9.98
CA GLY A 116 -10.58 -3.22 -11.01
C GLY A 116 -10.39 -1.71 -11.13
N CYS A 117 -10.10 -1.02 -10.03
CA CYS A 117 -9.84 0.43 -10.04
C CYS A 117 -8.35 0.79 -9.89
N HIS A 118 -7.59 0.07 -9.05
CA HIS A 118 -6.19 0.43 -8.76
C HIS A 118 -5.17 -0.16 -9.75
N MET A 119 -5.59 -1.05 -10.65
CA MET A 119 -4.72 -1.66 -11.66
C MET A 119 -5.17 -1.42 -13.10
N ASP A 120 -6.25 -0.66 -13.33
CA ASP A 120 -6.71 -0.35 -14.68
C ASP A 120 -5.81 0.72 -15.32
N GLU A 121 -5.11 0.34 -16.40
CA GLU A 121 -4.18 1.18 -17.15
C GLU A 121 -4.85 2.41 -17.77
N MET A 122 -6.18 2.39 -17.95
CA MET A 122 -6.96 3.49 -18.53
C MET A 122 -7.20 4.66 -17.56
N SER A 123 -6.89 4.50 -16.27
CA SER A 123 -7.02 5.58 -15.28
C SER A 123 -5.82 6.55 -15.32
N GLN A 124 -5.64 7.21 -16.47
CA GLN A 124 -4.66 8.29 -16.67
C GLN A 124 -5.00 9.48 -15.76
N GLY A 125 -4.53 9.45 -14.51
CA GLY A 125 -4.62 10.58 -13.58
C GLY A 125 -4.77 10.20 -12.11
N SER A 126 -5.25 8.99 -11.78
CA SER A 126 -5.36 8.57 -10.37
C SER A 126 -4.12 7.80 -9.95
N VAL A 127 -3.23 8.46 -9.20
CA VAL A 127 -2.13 7.90 -8.37
C VAL A 127 -2.04 6.37 -8.43
N THR A 128 -1.43 5.84 -9.49
CA THR A 128 -1.38 4.40 -9.66
C THR A 128 -0.33 3.86 -8.71
N LEU A 129 -0.79 3.17 -7.66
CA LEU A 129 0.03 2.48 -6.66
C LEU A 129 1.06 1.53 -7.30
N ASN A 130 0.89 1.19 -8.58
CA ASN A 130 1.78 0.38 -9.41
C ASN A 130 3.15 1.00 -9.71
N LYS A 131 3.35 2.32 -9.55
CA LYS A 131 4.64 2.96 -9.86
C LYS A 131 5.63 2.98 -8.70
N SER A 132 5.21 2.56 -7.50
CA SER A 132 6.18 2.43 -6.42
C SER A 132 7.04 1.19 -6.62
N TYR A 133 8.34 1.33 -6.37
CA TYR A 133 9.27 0.21 -6.47
C TYR A 133 8.86 -0.95 -5.55
N GLY A 134 8.35 -0.63 -4.35
CA GLY A 134 7.86 -1.61 -3.38
C GLY A 134 6.70 -2.45 -3.93
N HIS A 135 5.64 -1.82 -4.46
CA HIS A 135 4.53 -2.58 -5.06
C HIS A 135 4.97 -3.33 -6.32
N ALA A 136 5.75 -2.71 -7.21
CA ALA A 136 6.29 -3.37 -8.41
C ALA A 136 6.95 -4.71 -8.07
N ARG A 137 7.86 -4.72 -7.09
CA ARG A 137 8.58 -5.93 -6.67
C ARG A 137 7.65 -6.98 -6.03
N HIS A 138 6.78 -6.58 -5.11
CA HIS A 138 6.04 -7.54 -4.27
C HIS A 138 4.70 -7.95 -4.88
N VAL A 139 3.92 -6.99 -5.39
CA VAL A 139 2.59 -7.25 -5.92
C VAL A 139 2.65 -7.76 -7.36
N PHE A 140 3.51 -7.16 -8.21
CA PHE A 140 3.52 -7.51 -9.64
C PHE A 140 4.50 -8.63 -9.96
N MET A 141 5.77 -8.52 -9.54
CA MET A 141 6.77 -9.53 -9.85
C MET A 141 6.58 -10.81 -9.02
N GLN A 142 6.29 -10.68 -7.72
CA GLN A 142 6.12 -11.80 -6.81
C GLN A 142 4.67 -12.27 -6.64
N ARG A 143 3.69 -11.55 -7.20
CA ARG A 143 2.25 -11.88 -7.14
C ARG A 143 1.72 -12.03 -5.71
N ILE A 144 2.20 -11.21 -4.78
CA ILE A 144 1.72 -11.20 -3.39
C ILE A 144 0.36 -10.47 -3.32
N ASP A 145 -0.64 -11.10 -2.68
CA ASP A 145 -1.96 -10.52 -2.48
C ASP A 145 -1.91 -9.27 -1.58
N CYS A 146 -2.72 -8.25 -1.89
CA CYS A 146 -2.78 -6.99 -1.14
C CYS A 146 -3.07 -7.21 0.36
N LYS A 147 -3.91 -8.20 0.68
CA LYS A 147 -4.32 -8.58 2.04
C LYS A 147 -3.18 -9.05 2.94
N ILE A 148 -2.07 -9.46 2.34
CA ILE A 148 -0.89 -9.90 3.09
C ILE A 148 -0.24 -8.70 3.75
N CYS A 149 -0.22 -7.56 3.08
CA CYS A 149 0.43 -6.34 3.59
C CYS A 149 -0.57 -5.36 4.18
N HIS A 150 -1.81 -5.29 3.70
CA HIS A 150 -2.81 -4.33 4.16
C HIS A 150 -3.86 -4.98 5.07
N LYS A 151 -4.18 -4.29 6.17
CA LYS A 151 -5.35 -4.63 6.98
C LYS A 151 -6.61 -4.32 6.18
N GLY A 152 -7.63 -5.17 6.33
CA GLY A 152 -8.93 -5.02 5.69
C GLY A 152 -10.08 -5.05 6.69
N THR A 153 -9.80 -4.77 7.96
CA THR A 153 -10.82 -4.75 9.02
C THR A 153 -11.54 -3.41 9.02
N VAL A 154 -12.87 -3.44 8.89
CA VAL A 154 -13.79 -2.29 9.09
C VAL A 154 -13.48 -1.08 8.17
N HIS A 155 -13.18 -1.34 6.89
CA HIS A 155 -12.86 -0.29 5.89
C HIS A 155 -11.64 0.60 6.22
N ASP A 156 -10.83 0.18 7.20
CA ASP A 156 -9.54 0.81 7.49
C ASP A 156 -8.43 0.11 6.69
N PHE A 157 -8.03 0.76 5.60
CA PHE A 157 -7.05 0.24 4.66
C PHE A 157 -5.69 0.91 4.85
N HIS A 158 -4.89 0.34 5.76
CA HIS A 158 -3.51 0.75 5.95
C HIS A 158 -2.56 -0.46 5.90
N PRO A 159 -1.29 -0.26 5.51
CA PRO A 159 -0.29 -1.31 5.62
C PRO A 159 -0.17 -1.77 7.07
N ASN A 160 -0.24 -3.07 7.30
CA ASN A 160 0.23 -3.71 8.51
C ASN A 160 1.75 -3.87 8.43
N GLU A 161 2.48 -2.94 9.05
CA GLU A 161 3.93 -2.87 9.00
C GLU A 161 4.61 -4.12 9.58
N GLU A 162 3.94 -4.84 10.48
CA GLU A 162 4.42 -6.11 11.01
C GLU A 162 4.43 -7.23 9.97
N SER A 163 3.61 -7.12 8.92
CA SER A 163 3.49 -8.15 7.88
C SER A 163 4.80 -8.33 7.12
N CYS A 164 5.64 -7.30 7.04
CA CYS A 164 6.96 -7.40 6.44
C CYS A 164 7.78 -8.53 7.08
N ARG A 165 7.69 -8.69 8.41
CA ARG A 165 8.43 -9.71 9.18
C ARG A 165 7.96 -11.14 8.94
N THR A 166 6.77 -11.34 8.36
CA THR A 166 6.29 -12.70 8.01
C THR A 166 7.21 -13.37 6.98
N CYS A 167 7.75 -12.58 6.05
CA CYS A 167 8.70 -13.04 5.02
C CYS A 167 10.14 -12.58 5.31
N HIS A 168 10.32 -11.41 5.93
CA HIS A 168 11.62 -10.81 6.25
C HIS A 168 11.95 -10.91 7.75
N GLN A 169 12.06 -12.14 8.24
CA GLN A 169 12.23 -12.43 9.68
C GLN A 169 13.55 -11.91 10.26
N ASP A 170 14.59 -11.81 9.43
CA ASP A 170 15.94 -11.40 9.81
C ASP A 170 16.21 -9.90 9.61
N LYS A 171 15.21 -9.11 9.20
CA LYS A 171 15.39 -7.70 8.82
C LYS A 171 15.05 -6.71 9.94
N GLY A 172 15.67 -6.92 11.10
CA GLY A 172 15.71 -5.90 12.16
C GLY A 172 16.46 -4.64 11.70
N VAL A 173 16.17 -3.48 12.30
CA VAL A 173 16.93 -2.25 12.05
C VAL A 173 17.90 -2.05 13.21
N ASN A 174 19.18 -1.87 12.89
CA ASN A 174 20.25 -1.63 13.83
C ASN A 174 20.60 -0.14 13.87
N GLY A 175 20.79 0.40 15.07
CA GLY A 175 21.28 1.75 15.30
C GLY A 175 20.39 2.52 16.26
N ILE A 176 21.03 3.22 17.20
CA ILE A 176 20.37 3.87 18.35
C ILE A 176 19.19 4.73 17.89
N GLY A 177 17.99 4.35 18.35
CA GLY A 177 16.75 5.08 18.10
C GLY A 177 16.06 4.73 16.79
N MET A 178 16.64 3.85 15.96
CA MET A 178 16.02 3.35 14.73
C MET A 178 15.30 2.01 14.90
N GLU A 179 15.51 1.31 16.02
CA GLU A 179 14.93 0.00 16.29
C GLU A 179 13.38 0.04 16.35
N ALA A 180 12.82 1.19 16.70
CA ALA A 180 11.37 1.41 16.81
C ALA A 180 10.72 1.94 15.53
N PHE A 181 11.50 2.20 14.47
CA PHE A 181 10.92 2.72 13.23
C PHE A 181 10.26 1.63 12.39
N SER A 182 9.10 1.99 11.85
CA SER A 182 8.47 1.27 10.74
C SER A 182 9.43 1.06 9.56
N CYS A 183 9.35 -0.11 8.94
CA CYS A 183 10.04 -0.41 7.68
C CYS A 183 9.73 0.65 6.60
N LEU A 184 8.52 1.20 6.58
CA LEU A 184 8.04 2.17 5.59
C LEU A 184 8.66 3.57 5.78
N LYS A 185 9.36 3.83 6.88
CA LYS A 185 10.15 5.07 7.03
C LYS A 185 11.34 5.09 6.09
N CYS A 186 11.92 3.93 5.78
CA CYS A 186 13.03 3.78 4.86
C CYS A 186 12.59 3.23 3.50
N HIS A 187 11.64 2.29 3.49
CA HIS A 187 11.19 1.60 2.28
C HIS A 187 9.96 2.24 1.64
N SER A 188 10.05 2.61 0.37
CA SER A 188 8.95 3.26 -0.37
C SER A 188 8.02 2.26 -1.05
N PHE A 189 6.72 2.32 -0.68
CA PHE A 189 5.62 1.55 -1.29
C PHE A 189 4.48 2.43 -1.82
N SER A 190 4.45 3.72 -1.50
CA SER A 190 3.38 4.64 -1.91
C SER A 190 3.82 5.70 -2.90
N GLU A 191 5.12 5.96 -3.01
CA GLU A 191 5.67 7.04 -3.83
C GLU A 191 6.34 6.49 -5.10
N ASN A 192 6.21 7.23 -6.21
CA ASN A 192 6.97 6.97 -7.42
C ASN A 192 8.44 7.36 -7.18
N THR A 193 9.27 6.36 -6.91
CA THR A 193 10.68 6.55 -6.57
C THR A 193 11.52 5.50 -7.30
N PRO A 194 12.73 5.87 -7.77
CA PRO A 194 13.56 4.97 -8.58
C PRO A 194 14.17 3.80 -7.78
N SER A 195 14.05 3.82 -6.47
CA SER A 195 14.60 2.80 -5.57
C SER A 195 13.64 2.56 -4.40
N MET A 196 13.68 1.34 -3.87
CA MET A 196 12.98 1.01 -2.63
C MET A 196 13.50 1.81 -1.43
N ILE A 197 14.77 2.23 -1.45
CA ILE A 197 15.40 3.02 -0.39
C ILE A 197 15.90 4.34 -0.98
N PRO A 198 15.00 5.32 -1.20
CA PRO A 198 15.38 6.65 -1.67
C PRO A 198 16.32 7.38 -0.71
N LYS A 199 17.29 8.10 -1.24
CA LYS A 199 18.29 8.85 -0.45
C LYS A 199 17.65 9.91 0.47
N ASP A 200 16.55 10.53 0.02
CA ASP A 200 15.87 11.58 0.78
C ASP A 200 15.29 11.06 2.11
N ARG A 201 14.92 9.77 2.17
CA ARG A 201 14.42 9.12 3.39
C ARG A 201 15.46 9.16 4.51
N CYS A 202 16.74 9.00 4.17
CA CYS A 202 17.84 9.14 5.13
C CYS A 202 18.05 10.60 5.53
N THR A 203 18.10 11.51 4.55
CA THR A 203 18.46 12.92 4.81
C THR A 203 17.36 13.74 5.49
N LYS A 204 16.11 13.24 5.50
CA LYS A 204 15.01 13.81 6.30
C LYS A 204 15.32 13.81 7.79
N CYS A 205 16.06 12.81 8.28
CA CYS A 205 16.50 12.72 9.66
C CYS A 205 18.00 13.06 9.82
N HIS A 206 18.85 12.60 8.89
CA HIS A 206 20.29 12.88 8.90
C HIS A 206 20.63 14.17 8.16
N THR A 207 20.25 15.30 8.75
CA THR A 207 20.39 16.64 8.12
C THR A 207 21.84 17.16 8.06
N GLY A 208 22.73 16.62 8.90
CA GLY A 208 24.14 17.02 8.99
C GLY A 208 25.06 16.41 7.91
N ILE A 209 24.52 15.68 6.93
CA ILE A 209 25.31 15.06 5.86
C ILE A 209 25.63 16.11 4.78
N PRO A 210 26.91 16.23 4.35
CA PRO A 210 27.27 17.15 3.27
C PRO A 210 26.57 16.82 1.95
N LYS A 211 26.00 17.84 1.33
CA LYS A 211 25.31 17.73 0.02
C LYS A 211 26.25 17.93 -1.18
N LYS A 212 27.55 18.10 -0.93
CA LYS A 212 28.58 18.34 -1.96
C LYS A 212 29.81 17.50 -1.67
N GLY A 213 30.53 17.12 -2.72
CA GLY A 213 31.79 16.38 -2.66
C GLY A 213 31.76 15.06 -3.42
N PRO A 214 32.91 14.38 -3.58
CA PRO A 214 33.05 13.21 -4.44
C PRO A 214 32.07 12.06 -4.11
N MET A 215 31.79 11.85 -2.83
CA MET A 215 30.85 10.81 -2.38
C MET A 215 29.43 11.31 -2.17
N SER A 216 29.15 12.59 -2.41
CA SER A 216 27.82 13.15 -2.15
C SER A 216 26.76 12.62 -3.11
N GLU A 217 27.13 12.07 -4.26
CA GLU A 217 26.20 11.43 -5.22
C GLU A 217 25.94 9.94 -4.91
N LEU A 218 26.73 9.33 -4.03
CA LEU A 218 26.54 7.93 -3.65
C LEU A 218 25.24 7.73 -2.85
N LEU A 219 24.67 6.53 -2.97
CA LEU A 219 23.56 6.08 -2.15
C LEU A 219 24.09 5.66 -0.78
N CYS A 220 23.41 6.09 0.28
CA CYS A 220 23.83 5.84 1.67
C CYS A 220 24.06 4.35 1.95
N HIS A 221 23.22 3.49 1.35
CA HIS A 221 23.25 2.05 1.53
C HIS A 221 24.43 1.34 0.83
N GLN A 222 25.24 2.06 0.03
CA GLN A 222 26.49 1.53 -0.51
C GLN A 222 27.55 1.35 0.59
N CYS A 223 27.46 2.16 1.65
CA CYS A 223 28.38 2.09 2.79
C CYS A 223 27.68 1.59 4.06
N HIS A 224 26.47 2.08 4.32
CA HIS A 224 25.70 1.75 5.53
C HIS A 224 24.81 0.54 5.29
N ARG A 225 24.78 -0.40 6.24
CA ARG A 225 23.85 -1.54 6.22
C ARG A 225 22.94 -1.48 7.45
N PRO A 226 21.78 -0.79 7.40
CA PRO A 226 20.88 -0.67 8.54
C PRO A 226 20.33 -2.00 9.08
N HIS A 227 20.25 -3.04 8.25
CA HIS A 227 19.85 -4.39 8.70
C HIS A 227 21.03 -5.27 9.15
N GLY A 228 22.25 -4.76 9.06
CA GLY A 228 23.46 -5.45 9.48
C GLY A 228 24.35 -4.47 10.24
N ASN A 229 25.66 -4.49 9.96
CA ASN A 229 26.54 -3.49 10.54
C ASN A 229 26.32 -2.13 9.85
N ILE A 230 25.70 -1.20 10.57
CA ILE A 230 25.45 0.14 10.06
C ILE A 230 26.73 0.92 9.85
N ASN A 231 27.76 0.69 10.66
CA ASN A 231 29.01 1.40 10.55
C ASN A 231 29.87 0.76 9.46
N PRO A 232 30.28 1.52 8.43
CA PRO A 232 31.22 0.99 7.45
C PRO A 232 32.55 0.69 8.14
N THR A 233 33.26 -0.30 7.61
CA THR A 233 34.65 -0.61 7.96
C THR A 233 35.57 -0.12 6.84
N SER A 234 36.88 -0.05 7.06
CA SER A 234 37.81 0.30 5.98
C SER A 234 37.74 -0.64 4.79
N ALA A 235 37.40 -1.93 5.02
CA ALA A 235 37.12 -2.88 3.96
C ALA A 235 36.05 -2.38 2.96
N THR A 236 35.02 -1.67 3.42
CA THR A 236 33.96 -1.10 2.58
C THR A 236 34.50 -0.05 1.59
N CYS A 237 35.55 0.67 1.97
CA CYS A 237 36.13 1.71 1.12
C CYS A 237 36.99 1.09 0.03
N VAL A 238 37.86 0.15 0.41
CA VAL A 238 38.88 -0.42 -0.48
C VAL A 238 38.37 -1.53 -1.38
N SER A 239 37.22 -2.16 -1.06
CA SER A 239 36.70 -3.29 -1.83
C SER A 239 36.23 -2.91 -3.24
N GLU A 240 35.60 -1.74 -3.40
CA GLU A 240 34.95 -1.35 -4.66
C GLU A 240 35.53 -0.09 -5.29
N CYS A 241 35.97 0.90 -4.49
CA CYS A 241 36.31 2.24 -5.00
C CYS A 241 37.76 2.65 -4.73
N HIS A 242 38.29 2.36 -3.54
CA HIS A 242 39.60 2.84 -3.07
C HIS A 242 40.67 1.74 -3.05
N SER A 243 40.66 0.84 -4.05
CA SER A 243 41.55 -0.33 -4.08
C SER A 243 43.04 0.02 -4.03
N ASN A 244 43.42 1.19 -4.55
CA ASN A 244 44.82 1.58 -4.70
C ASN A 244 45.30 2.53 -3.58
N GLU A 245 44.42 3.06 -2.73
CA GLU A 245 44.81 4.09 -1.75
C GLU A 245 45.89 3.61 -0.77
N ALA A 246 45.90 2.32 -0.44
CA ALA A 246 46.92 1.72 0.42
C ALA A 246 48.34 1.79 -0.18
N ALA A 247 48.45 1.86 -1.51
CA ALA A 247 49.70 1.97 -2.25
C ALA A 247 50.09 3.42 -2.58
N VAL A 248 49.17 4.38 -2.37
CA VAL A 248 49.44 5.79 -2.67
C VAL A 248 50.19 6.42 -1.51
N GLY A 249 51.37 6.93 -1.82
CA GLY A 249 52.13 7.72 -0.88
C GLY A 249 52.55 6.95 0.36
N GLN A 250 52.36 7.58 1.53
CA GLN A 250 52.77 6.98 2.81
C GLN A 250 51.67 6.15 3.51
N HIS A 251 50.52 5.88 2.87
CA HIS A 251 49.44 5.09 3.49
C HIS A 251 49.91 3.69 3.91
N GLY A 252 50.71 3.02 3.07
CA GLY A 252 51.23 1.68 3.35
C GLY A 252 52.03 1.61 4.65
N ILE A 253 52.78 2.65 5.01
CA ILE A 253 53.52 2.70 6.29
C ILE A 253 52.55 2.78 7.46
N HIS A 254 51.53 3.64 7.38
CA HIS A 254 50.54 3.81 8.45
C HIS A 254 49.70 2.55 8.65
N ILE A 255 49.31 1.87 7.57
CA ILE A 255 48.57 0.61 7.62
C ILE A 255 49.44 -0.49 8.26
N LYS A 256 50.72 -0.59 7.89
CA LYS A 256 51.67 -1.54 8.54
C LYS A 256 51.87 -1.27 10.02
N LYS A 257 51.62 -0.05 10.49
CA LYS A 257 51.61 0.30 11.92
C LYS A 257 50.28 0.04 12.62
N GLY A 258 49.32 -0.59 11.94
CA GLY A 258 48.02 -0.97 12.49
C GLY A 258 46.96 0.13 12.45
N LEU A 259 47.20 1.22 11.71
CA LEU A 259 46.19 2.28 11.54
C LEU A 259 45.20 1.91 10.44
N ASP A 260 43.92 1.96 10.80
CA ASP A 260 42.78 1.76 9.90
C ASP A 260 42.41 3.07 9.18
N CYS A 261 41.86 3.00 7.95
CA CYS A 261 41.53 4.20 7.17
C CYS A 261 40.59 5.13 7.95
N LEU A 262 39.63 4.57 8.69
CA LEU A 262 38.63 5.34 9.45
C LEU A 262 39.21 6.06 10.67
N TYR A 263 40.44 5.73 11.10
CA TYR A 263 41.15 6.46 12.13
C TYR A 263 41.38 7.92 11.70
N CYS A 264 41.79 8.11 10.45
CA CYS A 264 42.02 9.42 9.85
C CYS A 264 40.77 9.96 9.15
N HIS A 265 40.17 9.14 8.29
CA HIS A 265 39.06 9.49 7.41
C HIS A 265 37.72 9.26 8.11
N LYS A 266 37.20 10.28 8.79
CA LYS A 266 35.84 10.20 9.36
C LYS A 266 34.78 10.15 8.27
N ALA A 267 33.79 9.28 8.45
CA ALA A 267 32.58 9.26 7.65
C ALA A 267 31.96 10.66 7.50
N HIS A 268 31.41 10.92 6.32
CA HIS A 268 30.83 12.20 5.89
C HIS A 268 31.79 13.39 5.77
N LYS A 269 33.03 13.33 6.28
CA LYS A 269 34.05 14.36 6.02
C LYS A 269 35.05 13.90 4.98
N TRP A 270 35.53 12.67 5.16
CA TRP A 270 36.39 11.87 4.26
C TRP A 270 37.74 12.48 3.88
N ILE A 271 37.84 13.77 3.65
CA ILE A 271 39.08 14.50 3.45
C ILE A 271 39.61 14.92 4.82
N VAL A 272 40.89 14.62 5.09
CA VAL A 272 41.58 15.10 6.28
C VAL A 272 42.08 16.52 6.01
N GLY A 273 41.34 17.52 6.48
CA GLY A 273 41.77 18.91 6.41
C GLY A 273 43.01 19.21 7.27
N ILE A 274 43.76 20.26 6.93
CA ILE A 274 45.02 20.64 7.58
C ILE A 274 44.89 20.76 9.10
N GLU A 275 43.86 21.45 9.60
CA GLU A 275 43.65 21.65 11.04
C GLU A 275 43.43 20.33 11.79
N ARG A 276 42.73 19.38 11.16
CA ARG A 276 42.58 18.04 11.71
C ARG A 276 43.88 17.25 11.64
N ALA A 277 44.64 17.36 10.54
CA ALA A 277 45.92 16.67 10.40
C ALA A 277 46.93 17.14 11.46
N LYS A 278 47.01 18.45 11.72
CA LYS A 278 47.88 19.03 12.77
C LYS A 278 47.61 18.44 14.15
N SER A 279 46.36 18.19 14.49
CA SER A 279 45.99 17.60 15.79
C SER A 279 46.07 16.07 15.81
N LEU A 280 45.74 15.40 14.69
CA LEU A 280 45.68 13.95 14.63
C LEU A 280 47.06 13.30 14.43
N CYS A 281 47.85 13.79 13.47
CA CYS A 281 49.15 13.22 13.13
C CYS A 281 50.19 13.46 14.23
N SER A 282 50.12 14.63 14.87
CA SER A 282 51.00 15.03 15.97
C SER A 282 50.90 14.14 17.21
N LYS A 283 49.92 13.23 17.27
CA LYS A 283 49.82 12.22 18.33
C LYS A 283 50.91 11.15 18.24
N CYS A 284 51.50 10.95 17.07
CA CYS A 284 52.48 9.88 16.84
C CYS A 284 53.83 10.41 16.35
N HIS A 285 53.84 11.47 15.55
CA HIS A 285 55.07 12.07 15.02
C HIS A 285 54.87 13.57 14.78
N ALA A 286 55.95 14.36 14.71
CA ALA A 286 55.86 15.77 14.37
C ALA A 286 55.06 15.99 13.07
N PHE A 287 54.23 17.04 13.06
CA PHE A 287 53.35 17.33 11.92
C PHE A 287 54.17 17.47 10.62
N LYS A 288 53.73 16.75 9.58
CA LYS A 288 54.24 16.85 8.21
C LYS A 288 53.06 17.17 7.31
N ASP A 289 53.26 18.05 6.33
CA ASP A 289 52.20 18.41 5.38
C ASP A 289 51.75 17.16 4.60
N PRO A 290 50.44 16.80 4.61
CA PRO A 290 49.90 15.69 3.84
C PRO A 290 50.23 15.72 2.34
N LYS A 291 50.49 16.89 1.74
CA LYS A 291 50.92 16.99 0.34
C LYS A 291 52.26 16.32 0.08
N LEU A 292 53.12 16.25 1.10
CA LEU A 292 54.40 15.55 1.04
C LEU A 292 54.21 14.02 1.10
N PHE A 293 52.98 13.53 1.33
CA PHE A 293 52.73 12.09 1.40
C PHE A 293 52.67 11.45 0.02
N ILE A 294 52.41 12.21 -1.05
CA ILE A 294 52.10 11.68 -2.40
C ILE A 294 53.39 11.39 -3.20
N TYR A 295 54.56 11.65 -2.63
CA TYR A 295 55.88 11.43 -3.25
C TYR A 295 56.73 10.46 -2.42
#